data_AF-A0A1H1C7W4-F1
#
_entry.id   AF-A0A1H1C7W4-F1
#
_cell.length_a   1.000
_cell.length_b   1.000
_cell.length_c   1.000
_cell.angle_alpha   90.00
_cell.angle_beta   90.00
_cell.angle_gamma   90.00
#
_symmetry.space_group_name_H-M   'P 1'
#
loop_
_entity.id
_entity.type
_entity.pdbx_description
1 polymer ?
#
loop_
_entity_poly.entity_id
_entity_poly.type
_entity_poly.pdbx_seq_one_letter_code
_entity_poly.pdbx_strand_id
1 'polypeptide(L)'
;MTTLVLCVDRSNDIGRKAGLQTPVVGWEAVQSLVTEVGLADPEDSSVNCLLESLRVVRDLRDGDEDAVVAVVSGGSDSLVGADRSLAAQVDRLVEEYDPESTIVVIDSAGDERVVPVIESRLRIDSVDRVVVRQAHDIESTYYLLKQFLADEELRTTVLVPLGATLLLMPLLLTQFSPAVALAGLAAVLGAVLLYKGFAIDEFVADVPDRVRDALYSGQVSVVTYAAAGGLSLVGIFLGALSVTTPTGSETVVLPAMQFVYNAVPWLALAALTASAGRLIDELIGSDGVRTPYLNLPFGVVALGLVVRGFSGWFLQREGVLANAVLVDVALSARQRLALFIVGGIVVSIVGVRIAASVTDETVEDAVEQ
;
A
#
# COMPACT_ATOMS: atom_id res chain seq x y z
N MET A 1 51.02 36.33 -24.15
CA MET A 1 50.37 36.14 -22.85
C MET A 1 49.59 34.85 -22.97
N THR A 2 49.98 33.84 -22.19
CA THR A 2 49.35 32.52 -22.27
C THR A 2 48.29 32.42 -21.19
N THR A 3 47.03 32.20 -21.56
CA THR A 3 45.92 32.01 -20.62
C THR A 3 45.55 30.53 -20.54
N LEU A 4 45.49 30.03 -19.32
CA LEU A 4 45.02 28.67 -19.03
C LEU A 4 43.51 28.69 -18.77
N VAL A 5 42.74 27.99 -19.57
CA VAL A 5 41.31 27.77 -19.33
C VAL A 5 41.15 26.44 -18.62
N LEU A 6 40.76 26.49 -17.36
CA LEU A 6 40.79 25.37 -16.43
C LEU A 6 39.38 24.93 -16.05
N CYS A 7 38.93 23.81 -16.61
CA CYS A 7 37.72 23.11 -16.17
C CYS A 7 38.03 22.34 -14.89
N VAL A 8 37.22 22.54 -13.85
CA VAL A 8 37.47 21.96 -12.53
C VAL A 8 36.33 21.04 -12.12
N ASP A 9 36.68 19.79 -11.79
CA ASP A 9 35.75 18.77 -11.31
C ASP A 9 36.30 18.12 -10.03
N ARG A 10 35.96 18.72 -8.89
CA ARG A 10 36.47 18.32 -7.58
C ARG A 10 36.03 16.91 -7.19
N SER A 11 34.82 16.51 -7.55
CA SER A 11 34.28 15.19 -7.24
C SER A 11 34.88 14.10 -8.11
N ASN A 12 35.58 14.42 -9.20
CA ASN A 12 36.11 13.49 -10.18
C ASN A 12 35.01 12.68 -10.89
N ASP A 13 33.89 13.34 -11.17
CA ASP A 13 32.82 12.77 -11.99
C ASP A 13 33.26 12.59 -13.44
N ILE A 14 34.01 13.54 -14.00
CA ILE A 14 34.55 13.50 -15.36
C ILE A 14 35.50 12.32 -15.53
N GLY A 15 36.49 12.19 -14.64
CA GLY A 15 37.47 11.10 -14.71
C GLY A 15 36.83 9.72 -14.47
N ARG A 16 35.83 9.62 -13.59
CA ARG A 16 35.08 8.36 -13.38
C ARG A 16 34.26 7.96 -14.61
N LYS A 17 33.60 8.90 -15.28
CA LYS A 17 32.73 8.62 -16.44
C LYS A 17 33.53 8.27 -17.68
N ALA A 18 34.63 8.99 -17.93
CA ALA A 18 35.49 8.76 -19.09
C ALA A 18 36.51 7.61 -18.88
N GLY A 19 36.77 7.21 -17.63
CA GLY A 19 37.80 6.20 -17.33
C GLY A 19 39.22 6.70 -17.61
N LEU A 20 39.44 8.01 -17.52
CA LEU A 20 40.71 8.69 -17.82
C LEU A 20 41.32 9.31 -16.56
N GLN A 21 42.63 9.54 -16.60
CA GLN A 21 43.36 10.23 -15.54
C GLN A 21 43.55 11.71 -15.88
N THR A 22 43.35 12.58 -14.89
CA THR A 22 43.56 14.03 -15.03
C THR A 22 45.00 14.45 -14.62
N PRO A 23 45.56 15.53 -15.20
CA PRO A 23 44.89 16.49 -16.07
C PRO A 23 44.76 16.01 -17.51
N VAL A 24 43.65 16.36 -18.16
CA VAL A 24 43.49 16.24 -19.63
C VAL A 24 43.75 17.61 -20.23
N VAL A 25 44.73 17.72 -21.12
CA VAL A 25 45.22 19.01 -21.64
C VAL A 25 45.15 19.05 -23.15
N GLY A 26 44.77 20.20 -23.69
CA GLY A 26 44.74 20.46 -25.13
C GLY A 26 43.36 20.34 -25.75
N TRP A 27 43.15 21.10 -26.82
CA TRP A 27 41.86 21.25 -27.48
C TRP A 27 41.24 19.91 -27.90
N GLU A 28 42.00 19.10 -28.64
CA GLU A 28 41.54 17.84 -29.20
C GLU A 28 41.22 16.82 -28.10
N ALA A 29 42.05 16.77 -27.05
CA ALA A 29 41.84 15.87 -25.92
C ALA A 29 40.55 16.23 -25.14
N VAL A 30 40.34 17.52 -24.86
CA VAL A 30 39.13 17.99 -24.18
C VAL A 30 37.89 17.84 -25.07
N GLN A 31 37.99 18.06 -26.38
CA GLN A 31 36.89 17.83 -27.31
C GLN A 31 36.48 16.36 -27.39
N SER A 32 37.45 15.43 -27.36
CA SER A 32 37.16 14.00 -27.27
C SER A 32 36.48 13.67 -25.93
N LEU A 33 36.97 14.23 -24.83
CA LEU A 33 36.44 14.02 -23.49
C LEU A 33 34.97 14.47 -23.35
N VAL A 34 34.58 15.60 -23.97
CA VAL A 34 33.17 16.04 -24.04
C VAL A 34 32.28 14.94 -24.60
N THR A 35 32.73 14.27 -25.68
CA THR A 35 31.95 13.22 -26.34
C THR A 35 31.83 11.98 -25.46
N GLU A 36 32.92 11.57 -24.80
CA GLU A 36 32.91 10.41 -23.90
C GLU A 36 32.02 10.64 -22.68
N VAL A 37 32.16 11.79 -22.01
CA VAL A 37 31.34 12.14 -20.84
C VAL A 37 29.87 12.31 -21.23
N GLY A 38 29.60 12.98 -22.37
CA GLY A 38 28.24 13.18 -22.86
C GLY A 38 27.53 11.91 -23.31
N LEU A 39 28.27 10.90 -23.81
CA LEU A 39 27.71 9.57 -24.10
C LEU A 39 27.43 8.76 -22.83
N ALA A 40 28.22 8.95 -21.78
CA ALA A 40 28.01 8.27 -20.50
C ALA A 40 26.81 8.85 -19.73
N ASP A 41 26.62 10.17 -19.76
CA ASP A 41 25.53 10.86 -19.07
C ASP A 41 25.16 12.19 -19.78
N PRO A 42 24.18 12.16 -20.71
CA PRO A 42 23.77 13.35 -21.48
C PRO A 42 23.15 14.48 -20.65
N GLU A 43 22.68 14.19 -19.43
CA GLU A 43 21.98 15.17 -18.58
C GLU A 43 22.92 15.90 -17.61
N ASP A 44 24.18 15.49 -17.53
CA ASP A 44 25.15 16.05 -16.59
C ASP A 44 25.63 17.46 -17.01
N SER A 45 25.72 18.36 -16.03
CA SER A 45 26.24 19.72 -16.21
C SER A 45 27.73 19.78 -16.58
N SER A 46 28.51 18.75 -16.26
CA SER A 46 29.94 18.63 -16.59
C SER A 46 30.18 18.65 -18.09
N VAL A 47 29.25 18.14 -18.90
CA VAL A 47 29.31 18.23 -20.36
C VAL A 47 29.28 19.70 -20.80
N ASN A 48 28.40 20.49 -20.20
CA ASN A 48 28.29 21.92 -20.49
C ASN A 48 29.50 22.69 -19.96
N CYS A 49 30.08 22.26 -18.82
CA CYS A 49 31.31 22.82 -18.28
C CYS A 49 32.50 22.66 -19.24
N LEU A 50 32.67 21.46 -19.81
CA LEU A 50 33.70 21.18 -20.81
C LEU A 50 33.46 21.96 -22.12
N LEU A 51 32.20 22.04 -22.57
CA LEU A 51 31.83 22.82 -23.76
C LEU A 51 32.10 24.32 -23.58
N GLU A 52 31.77 24.88 -22.41
CA GLU A 52 32.05 26.29 -22.11
C GLU A 52 33.57 26.53 -22.05
N SER A 53 34.34 25.60 -21.46
CA SER A 53 35.80 25.68 -21.45
C SER A 53 36.39 25.75 -22.88
N LEU A 54 35.90 24.91 -23.80
CA LEU A 54 36.29 24.97 -25.21
C LEU A 54 35.84 26.28 -25.87
N ARG A 55 34.65 26.76 -25.56
CA ARG A 55 34.14 28.03 -26.09
C ARG A 55 35.01 29.20 -25.67
N VAL A 56 35.37 29.30 -24.39
CA VAL A 56 36.24 30.36 -23.85
C VAL A 56 37.59 30.35 -24.56
N VAL A 57 38.19 29.17 -24.76
CA VAL A 57 39.48 29.03 -25.48
C VAL A 57 39.37 29.52 -26.92
N ARG A 58 38.28 29.19 -27.61
CA ARG A 58 38.05 29.67 -28.98
C ARG A 58 37.91 31.19 -29.00
N ASP A 59 37.12 31.75 -28.09
CA ASP A 59 36.85 33.18 -28.03
C ASP A 59 38.16 33.98 -27.71
N LEU A 60 39.05 33.44 -26.88
CA LEU A 60 40.40 34.00 -26.63
C LEU A 60 41.31 33.93 -27.88
N ARG A 61 41.35 32.78 -28.57
CA ARG A 61 42.17 32.60 -29.77
C ARG A 61 41.70 33.47 -30.93
N ASP A 62 40.40 33.67 -31.08
CA ASP A 62 39.81 34.59 -32.05
C ASP A 62 40.18 36.07 -31.76
N GLY A 63 40.57 36.36 -30.52
CA GLY A 63 41.11 37.65 -30.06
C GLY A 63 42.64 37.79 -30.16
N ASP A 64 43.34 36.89 -30.85
CA ASP A 64 44.80 36.82 -30.95
C ASP A 64 45.53 36.57 -29.61
N GLU A 65 44.88 35.90 -28.64
CA GLU A 65 45.49 35.46 -27.38
C GLU A 65 45.89 33.97 -27.40
N ASP A 66 47.05 33.63 -26.83
CA ASP A 66 47.49 32.24 -26.69
C ASP A 66 46.73 31.57 -25.55
N ALA A 67 45.92 30.56 -25.86
CA ALA A 67 45.11 29.86 -24.86
C ALA A 67 45.30 28.34 -24.88
N VAL A 68 45.43 27.76 -23.68
CA VAL A 68 45.53 26.32 -23.43
C VAL A 68 44.35 25.89 -22.56
N VAL A 69 43.68 24.78 -22.93
CA VAL A 69 42.60 24.20 -22.14
C VAL A 69 43.10 23.02 -21.32
N ALA A 70 42.69 22.93 -20.07
CA ALA A 70 42.96 21.78 -19.21
C ALA A 70 41.76 21.43 -18.35
N VAL A 71 41.60 20.15 -18.06
CA VAL A 71 40.59 19.60 -17.15
C VAL A 71 41.31 18.97 -15.98
N VAL A 72 40.99 19.40 -14.76
CA VAL A 72 41.57 18.89 -13.51
C VAL A 72 40.49 18.32 -12.63
N SER A 73 40.75 17.14 -12.04
CA SER A 73 39.79 16.46 -11.18
C SER A 73 40.38 16.02 -9.83
N GLY A 74 39.54 15.82 -8.82
CA GLY A 74 39.98 15.36 -7.49
C GLY A 74 40.39 13.88 -7.43
N GLY A 75 41.66 13.57 -7.18
CA GLY A 75 42.16 12.19 -7.19
C GLY A 75 41.97 11.34 -5.91
N SER A 76 41.18 11.77 -4.90
CA SER A 76 41.07 11.02 -3.62
C SER A 76 39.67 11.03 -3.02
N ASP A 77 39.34 9.97 -2.28
CA ASP A 77 38.06 9.84 -1.54
C ASP A 77 37.92 10.82 -0.36
N SER A 78 39.00 11.48 0.05
CA SER A 78 38.96 12.51 1.09
C SER A 78 38.90 13.91 0.48
N LEU A 79 38.11 14.81 1.08
CA LEU A 79 38.00 16.20 0.62
C LEU A 79 39.37 16.91 0.56
N VAL A 80 40.21 16.71 1.57
CA VAL A 80 41.55 17.31 1.64
C VAL A 80 42.49 16.71 0.59
N GLY A 81 42.41 15.41 0.34
CA GLY A 81 43.23 14.76 -0.67
C GLY A 81 42.80 15.11 -2.09
N ALA A 82 41.51 15.36 -2.33
CA ALA A 82 41.01 15.87 -3.61
C ALA A 82 41.60 17.25 -3.92
N ASP A 83 41.57 18.16 -2.93
CA ASP A 83 42.14 19.50 -3.05
C ASP A 83 43.67 19.46 -3.27
N ARG A 84 44.39 18.56 -2.58
CA ARG A 84 45.84 18.35 -2.78
C ARG A 84 46.17 17.75 -4.15
N SER A 85 45.35 16.83 -4.64
CA SER A 85 45.52 16.24 -5.97
C SER A 85 45.31 17.28 -7.06
N LEU A 86 44.25 18.09 -6.95
CA LEU A 86 43.99 19.22 -7.85
C LEU A 86 45.15 20.23 -7.84
N ALA A 87 45.61 20.62 -6.65
CA ALA A 87 46.78 21.48 -6.49
C ALA A 87 48.00 20.94 -7.25
N ALA A 88 48.35 19.66 -7.08
CA ALA A 88 49.49 19.05 -7.76
C ALA A 88 49.31 18.94 -9.28
N GLN A 89 48.07 18.86 -9.78
CA GLN A 89 47.79 18.92 -11.21
C GLN A 89 48.01 20.34 -11.75
N VAL A 90 47.54 21.36 -11.03
CA VAL A 90 47.77 22.76 -11.38
C VAL A 90 49.26 23.11 -11.34
N ASP A 91 49.99 22.64 -10.33
CA ASP A 91 51.45 22.84 -10.24
C ASP A 91 52.17 22.31 -11.49
N ARG A 92 51.78 21.12 -11.97
CA ARG A 92 52.30 20.56 -13.24
C ARG A 92 51.95 21.41 -14.47
N LEU A 93 50.73 21.92 -14.54
CA LEU A 93 50.30 22.78 -15.66
C LEU A 93 51.08 24.10 -15.67
N VAL A 94 51.35 24.66 -14.50
CA VAL A 94 52.17 25.88 -14.37
C VAL A 94 53.60 25.61 -14.81
N GLU A 95 54.21 24.50 -14.39
CA GLU A 95 55.58 24.13 -14.79
C GLU A 95 55.72 23.87 -16.30
N GLU A 96 54.71 23.27 -16.93
CA GLU A 96 54.78 22.85 -18.33
C GLU A 96 54.42 23.97 -19.32
N TYR A 97 53.42 24.81 -18.98
CA TYR A 97 52.85 25.79 -19.91
C TYR A 97 53.14 27.25 -19.56
N ASP A 98 53.71 27.53 -18.37
CA ASP A 98 54.02 28.88 -17.87
C ASP A 98 52.92 29.94 -18.16
N PRO A 99 51.65 29.69 -17.76
CA PRO A 99 50.56 30.61 -18.02
C PRO A 99 50.66 31.88 -17.17
N GLU A 100 50.31 33.03 -17.74
CA GLU A 100 50.29 34.33 -17.03
C GLU A 100 48.99 34.52 -16.23
N SER A 101 47.89 33.92 -16.71
CA SER A 101 46.59 33.96 -16.05
C SER A 101 45.76 32.71 -16.30
N THR A 102 44.72 32.54 -15.49
CA THR A 102 43.76 31.44 -15.60
C THR A 102 42.32 31.96 -15.65
N ILE A 103 41.48 31.28 -16.42
CA ILE A 103 40.02 31.35 -16.36
C ILE A 103 39.53 30.01 -15.83
N VAL A 104 38.84 30.03 -14.69
CA VAL A 104 38.31 28.81 -14.06
C VAL A 104 36.87 28.59 -14.49
N VAL A 105 36.54 27.41 -15.01
CA VAL A 105 35.18 27.03 -15.39
C VAL A 105 34.67 25.94 -14.44
N ILE A 106 33.51 26.18 -13.84
CA ILE A 106 32.88 25.30 -12.84
C ILE A 106 31.38 25.16 -13.09
N ASP A 107 30.80 24.01 -12.76
CA ASP A 107 29.36 23.74 -12.88
C ASP A 107 28.67 23.52 -11.53
N SER A 108 29.42 23.32 -10.44
CA SER A 108 28.85 23.10 -9.11
C SER A 108 29.43 24.02 -8.02
N ALA A 109 28.65 24.20 -6.95
CA ALA A 109 29.11 24.86 -5.73
C ALA A 109 30.18 24.03 -4.98
N GLY A 110 30.34 22.75 -5.31
CA GLY A 110 31.39 21.89 -4.77
C GLY A 110 32.76 22.26 -5.34
N ASP A 111 32.81 22.56 -6.64
CA ASP A 111 34.02 22.93 -7.38
C ASP A 111 34.45 24.36 -7.09
N GLU A 112 33.50 25.25 -6.83
CA GLU A 112 33.82 26.63 -6.41
C GLU A 112 34.72 26.68 -5.16
N ARG A 113 34.63 25.66 -4.29
CA ARG A 113 35.42 25.60 -3.05
C ARG A 113 36.92 25.40 -3.29
N VAL A 114 37.35 24.96 -4.46
CA VAL A 114 38.78 24.79 -4.79
C VAL A 114 39.38 26.00 -5.50
N VAL A 115 38.58 27.01 -5.85
CA VAL A 115 39.06 28.27 -6.43
C VAL A 115 40.20 28.90 -5.62
N PRO A 116 40.13 29.02 -4.27
CA PRO A 116 41.24 29.58 -3.48
C PRO A 116 42.53 28.75 -3.54
N VAL A 117 42.41 27.43 -3.77
CA VAL A 117 43.56 26.53 -3.93
C VAL A 117 44.27 26.81 -5.25
N ILE A 118 43.51 27.06 -6.31
CA ILE A 118 44.03 27.42 -7.63
C ILE A 118 44.63 28.83 -7.59
N GLU A 119 43.95 29.79 -6.96
CA GLU A 119 44.38 31.20 -6.83
C GLU A 119 45.75 31.33 -6.14
N SER A 120 46.06 30.42 -5.21
CA SER A 120 47.36 30.40 -4.52
C SER A 120 48.55 29.99 -5.40
N ARG A 121 48.30 29.48 -6.62
CA ARG A 121 49.32 28.97 -7.57
C ARG A 121 49.42 29.81 -8.83
N LEU A 122 48.27 30.29 -9.30
CA LEU A 122 48.15 31.00 -10.55
C LEU A 122 47.08 32.10 -10.42
N ARG A 123 47.34 33.24 -11.05
CA ARG A 123 46.40 34.38 -11.05
C ARG A 123 45.11 33.99 -11.76
N ILE A 124 43.97 34.19 -11.10
CA ILE A 124 42.64 33.97 -11.68
C ILE A 124 42.09 35.31 -12.16
N ASP A 125 41.88 35.45 -13.48
CA ASP A 125 41.26 36.65 -14.05
C ASP A 125 39.72 36.56 -14.05
N SER A 126 39.17 35.35 -14.15
CA SER A 126 37.71 35.14 -14.04
C SER A 126 37.34 33.72 -13.60
N VAL A 127 36.13 33.60 -13.04
CA VAL A 127 35.49 32.32 -12.71
C VAL A 127 34.14 32.27 -13.43
N ASP A 128 34.02 31.37 -14.40
CA ASP A 128 32.80 31.14 -15.16
C ASP A 128 31.97 30.02 -14.53
N ARG A 129 30.69 30.30 -14.30
CA ARG A 129 29.76 29.39 -13.61
C ARG A 129 28.72 28.91 -14.62
N VAL A 130 28.84 27.65 -15.02
CA VAL A 130 27.94 27.02 -15.97
C VAL A 130 26.69 26.51 -15.26
N VAL A 131 25.52 27.01 -15.67
CA VAL A 131 24.23 26.59 -15.12
C VAL A 131 23.31 26.11 -16.24
N VAL A 132 22.96 24.82 -16.22
CA VAL A 132 22.04 24.22 -17.18
C VAL A 132 20.59 24.53 -16.79
N ARG A 133 19.83 25.16 -17.69
CA ARG A 133 18.41 25.46 -17.48
C ARG A 133 17.55 24.35 -18.10
N GLN A 134 16.99 23.47 -17.26
CA GLN A 134 15.96 22.52 -17.69
C GLN A 134 14.59 23.22 -17.73
N ALA A 135 14.12 23.57 -18.92
CA ALA A 135 12.76 24.05 -19.10
C ALA A 135 11.78 22.89 -18.85
N HIS A 136 10.99 22.98 -17.78
CA HIS A 136 9.88 22.06 -17.56
C HIS A 136 8.69 22.56 -18.39
N ASP A 137 8.38 21.89 -19.49
CA ASP A 137 7.22 22.26 -20.31
C ASP A 137 5.91 22.00 -19.52
N ILE A 138 5.07 23.04 -19.42
CA ILE A 138 3.71 22.96 -18.83
C ILE A 138 2.86 21.90 -19.56
N GLU A 139 3.20 21.64 -20.83
CA GLU A 139 2.61 20.58 -21.65
C GLU A 139 2.76 19.19 -21.02
N SER A 140 3.92 18.88 -20.42
CA SER A 140 4.15 17.62 -19.72
C SER A 140 3.20 17.45 -18.53
N THR A 141 2.98 18.51 -17.75
CA THR A 141 2.02 18.50 -16.63
C THR A 141 0.58 18.31 -17.13
N TYR A 142 0.20 18.95 -18.25
CA TYR A 142 -1.10 18.75 -18.87
C TYR A 142 -1.32 17.29 -19.28
N TYR A 143 -0.33 16.66 -19.91
CA TYR A 143 -0.43 15.25 -20.30
C TYR A 143 -0.49 14.31 -19.10
N LEU A 144 0.29 14.56 -18.05
CA LEU A 144 0.22 13.79 -16.82
C LEU A 144 -1.15 13.90 -16.16
N LEU A 145 -1.74 15.10 -16.10
CA LEU A 145 -3.08 15.29 -15.56
C LEU A 145 -4.13 14.59 -16.44
N LYS A 146 -4.01 14.70 -17.77
CA LYS A 146 -4.89 14.02 -18.72
C LYS A 146 -4.83 12.51 -18.57
N GLN A 147 -3.63 11.95 -18.40
CA GLN A 147 -3.43 10.51 -18.20
C GLN A 147 -4.02 10.05 -16.86
N PHE A 148 -3.81 10.81 -15.79
CA PHE A 148 -4.42 10.56 -14.49
C PHE A 148 -5.96 10.55 -14.55
N LEU A 149 -6.57 11.46 -15.32
CA LEU A 149 -8.03 11.51 -15.52
C LEU A 149 -8.56 10.38 -16.41
N ALA A 150 -7.75 9.91 -17.36
CA ALA A 150 -8.10 8.82 -18.26
C ALA A 150 -8.06 7.45 -17.57
N ASP A 151 -7.19 7.29 -16.58
CA ASP A 151 -7.05 6.08 -15.79
C ASP A 151 -8.28 5.87 -14.86
N GLU A 152 -9.00 4.77 -15.07
CA GLU A 152 -10.21 4.45 -14.32
C GLU A 152 -9.93 4.08 -12.86
N GLU A 153 -8.81 3.41 -12.60
CA GLU A 153 -8.42 2.96 -11.27
C GLU A 153 -8.03 4.16 -10.41
N LEU A 154 -7.22 5.07 -10.96
CA LEU A 154 -6.82 6.31 -10.29
C LEU A 154 -8.02 7.24 -10.08
N ARG A 155 -8.91 7.38 -11.08
CA ARG A 155 -10.13 8.17 -10.94
C ARG A 155 -11.02 7.62 -9.85
N THR A 156 -11.22 6.31 -9.80
CA THR A 156 -12.11 5.70 -8.80
C THR A 156 -11.50 5.76 -7.40
N THR A 157 -10.19 5.58 -7.27
CA THR A 157 -9.51 5.52 -5.97
C THR A 157 -9.28 6.91 -5.37
N VAL A 158 -9.06 7.93 -6.20
CA VAL A 158 -8.70 9.28 -5.72
C VAL A 158 -9.83 10.29 -5.93
N LEU A 159 -10.38 10.38 -7.15
CA LEU A 159 -11.38 11.41 -7.46
C LEU A 159 -12.74 11.14 -6.83
N VAL A 160 -13.14 9.88 -6.67
CA VAL A 160 -14.43 9.54 -6.04
C VAL A 160 -14.44 9.89 -4.55
N PRO A 161 -13.46 9.48 -3.71
CA PRO A 161 -13.41 9.91 -2.30
C PRO A 161 -13.32 11.43 -2.14
N LEU A 162 -12.53 12.09 -2.99
CA LEU A 162 -12.37 13.54 -2.97
C LEU A 162 -13.69 14.25 -3.33
N GLY A 163 -14.33 13.83 -4.43
CA GLY A 163 -15.61 14.37 -4.88
C GLY A 163 -16.73 14.13 -3.87
N ALA A 164 -16.80 12.91 -3.31
CA ALA A 164 -17.75 12.57 -2.25
C ALA A 164 -17.53 13.44 -1.01
N THR A 165 -16.27 13.69 -0.62
CA THR A 165 -15.94 14.61 0.48
C THR A 165 -16.44 16.02 0.20
N LEU A 166 -16.11 16.58 -0.97
CA LEU A 166 -16.49 17.93 -1.34
C LEU A 166 -18.01 18.13 -1.42
N LEU A 167 -18.77 17.09 -1.78
CA LEU A 167 -20.24 17.14 -1.88
C LEU A 167 -20.93 16.85 -0.56
N LEU A 168 -20.59 15.74 0.10
CA LEU A 168 -21.27 15.26 1.29
C LEU A 168 -20.94 16.12 2.51
N MET A 169 -19.70 16.62 2.62
CA MET A 169 -19.27 17.29 3.84
C MET A 169 -20.04 18.60 4.11
N PRO A 170 -20.18 19.53 3.14
CA PRO A 170 -21.02 20.72 3.34
C PRO A 170 -22.48 20.35 3.60
N LEU A 171 -23.01 19.32 2.91
CA LEU A 171 -24.38 18.87 3.09
C LEU A 171 -24.62 18.34 4.50
N LEU A 172 -23.74 17.50 5.03
CA LEU A 172 -23.84 16.94 6.37
C LEU A 172 -23.76 18.05 7.44
N LEU A 173 -22.93 19.07 7.23
CA LEU A 173 -22.85 20.22 8.14
C LEU A 173 -24.14 21.05 8.23
N THR A 174 -25.05 20.95 7.26
CA THR A 174 -26.34 21.66 7.36
C THR A 174 -27.29 21.02 8.37
N GLN A 175 -27.12 19.73 8.67
CA GLN A 175 -28.05 18.96 9.52
C GLN A 175 -27.39 18.40 10.79
N PHE A 176 -26.07 18.25 10.81
CA PHE A 176 -25.32 17.58 11.88
C PHE A 176 -24.20 18.46 12.42
N SER A 177 -23.76 18.16 13.65
CA SER A 177 -22.57 18.81 14.23
C SER A 177 -21.30 18.42 13.46
N PRO A 178 -20.24 19.23 13.50
CA PRO A 178 -19.00 18.93 12.77
C PRO A 178 -18.40 17.56 13.10
N ALA A 179 -18.48 17.14 14.37
CA ALA A 179 -18.00 15.83 14.79
C ALA A 179 -18.79 14.67 14.16
N VAL A 180 -20.13 14.78 14.13
CA VAL A 180 -21.00 13.75 13.55
C VAL A 180 -20.88 13.72 12.03
N ALA A 181 -20.80 14.90 11.39
CA ALA A 181 -20.59 15.00 9.95
C ALA A 181 -19.26 14.37 9.52
N LEU A 182 -18.17 14.67 10.25
CA LEU A 182 -16.85 14.10 9.97
C LEU A 182 -16.82 12.57 10.19
N ALA A 183 -17.42 12.10 11.29
CA ALA A 183 -17.51 10.66 11.57
C ALA A 183 -18.33 9.92 10.51
N GLY A 184 -19.47 10.49 10.10
CA GLY A 184 -20.32 9.93 9.04
C GLY A 184 -19.59 9.87 7.70
N LEU A 185 -18.90 10.95 7.33
CA LEU A 185 -18.10 10.99 6.10
C LEU A 185 -16.97 9.97 6.14
N ALA A 186 -16.21 9.90 7.25
CA ALA A 186 -15.14 8.94 7.41
C ALA A 186 -15.65 7.49 7.33
N ALA A 187 -16.82 7.21 7.90
CA ALA A 187 -17.45 5.89 7.80
C ALA A 187 -17.82 5.54 6.35
N VAL A 188 -18.40 6.47 5.59
CA VAL A 188 -18.76 6.27 4.19
C VAL A 188 -17.50 6.05 3.33
N LEU A 189 -16.49 6.91 3.47
CA LEU A 189 -15.23 6.77 2.72
C LEU A 189 -14.51 5.48 3.10
N GLY A 190 -14.44 5.14 4.38
CA GLY A 190 -13.86 3.90 4.86
C GLY A 190 -14.58 2.68 4.30
N ALA A 191 -15.92 2.70 4.21
CA ALA A 191 -16.68 1.63 3.59
C ALA A 191 -16.37 1.47 2.09
N VAL A 192 -16.23 2.58 1.36
CA VAL A 192 -15.83 2.55 -0.07
C VAL A 192 -14.41 1.99 -0.25
N LEU A 193 -13.48 2.40 0.60
CA LEU A 193 -12.10 1.89 0.57
C LEU A 193 -12.02 0.40 0.91
N LEU A 194 -12.79 -0.08 1.89
CA LEU A 194 -12.88 -1.51 2.19
C LEU A 194 -13.55 -2.28 1.04
N TYR A 195 -14.59 -1.72 0.43
CA TYR A 195 -15.24 -2.32 -0.74
C TYR A 195 -14.25 -2.56 -1.88
N LYS A 196 -13.42 -1.56 -2.18
CA LYS A 196 -12.37 -1.68 -3.20
C LYS A 196 -11.18 -2.52 -2.76
N GLY A 197 -10.72 -2.37 -1.52
CA GLY A 197 -9.58 -3.11 -0.97
C GLY A 197 -9.83 -4.63 -0.86
N PHE A 198 -11.08 -5.04 -0.70
CA PHE A 198 -11.47 -6.46 -0.76
C PHE A 198 -11.85 -6.95 -2.16
N ALA A 199 -11.73 -6.11 -3.20
CA ALA A 199 -12.11 -6.44 -4.57
C ALA A 199 -13.52 -7.08 -4.64
N ILE A 200 -14.47 -6.50 -3.91
CA ILE A 200 -15.82 -7.08 -3.80
C ILE A 200 -16.50 -7.12 -5.18
N ASP A 201 -16.20 -6.16 -6.05
CA ASP A 201 -16.62 -6.15 -7.45
C ASP A 201 -16.19 -7.40 -8.22
N GLU A 202 -14.93 -7.82 -8.08
CA GLU A 202 -14.42 -9.04 -8.73
C GLU A 202 -15.05 -10.30 -8.12
N PHE A 203 -15.16 -10.35 -6.79
CA PHE A 203 -15.74 -11.50 -6.10
C PHE A 203 -17.21 -11.72 -6.50
N VAL A 204 -17.97 -10.65 -6.68
CA VAL A 204 -19.41 -10.71 -7.02
C VAL A 204 -19.63 -10.98 -8.51
N ALA A 205 -18.69 -10.61 -9.39
CA ALA A 205 -18.83 -10.79 -10.85
C ALA A 205 -19.05 -12.26 -11.24
N ASP A 206 -18.40 -13.21 -10.56
CA ASP A 206 -18.49 -14.64 -10.85
C ASP A 206 -19.70 -15.35 -10.21
N VAL A 207 -20.37 -14.69 -9.27
CA VAL A 207 -21.45 -15.32 -8.48
C VAL A 207 -22.60 -15.83 -9.36
N PRO A 208 -23.10 -15.07 -10.36
CA PRO A 208 -24.18 -15.54 -11.23
C PRO A 208 -23.83 -16.81 -11.99
N ASP A 209 -22.62 -16.93 -12.52
CA ASP A 209 -22.17 -18.08 -13.29
C ASP A 209 -22.04 -19.32 -12.40
N ARG A 210 -21.45 -19.17 -11.20
CA ARG A 210 -21.37 -20.27 -10.22
C ARG A 210 -22.74 -20.73 -9.75
N VAL A 211 -23.67 -19.81 -9.49
CA VAL A 211 -25.05 -20.14 -9.12
C VAL A 211 -25.73 -20.87 -10.27
N ARG A 212 -25.53 -20.41 -11.51
CA ARG A 212 -26.07 -21.05 -12.70
C ARG A 212 -25.57 -22.49 -12.83
N ASP A 213 -24.27 -22.71 -12.80
CA ASP A 213 -23.66 -24.05 -12.93
C ASP A 213 -24.10 -25.00 -11.82
N ALA A 214 -24.24 -24.49 -10.60
CA ALA A 214 -24.67 -25.28 -9.45
C ALA A 214 -26.19 -25.60 -9.47
N LEU A 215 -27.03 -24.70 -10.04
CA LEU A 215 -28.45 -24.98 -10.26
C LEU A 215 -28.65 -26.00 -11.40
N TYR A 216 -27.85 -25.94 -12.47
CA TYR A 216 -27.91 -26.93 -13.55
C TYR A 216 -27.38 -28.30 -13.13
N SER A 217 -26.47 -28.36 -12.15
CA SER A 217 -25.99 -29.61 -11.57
C SER A 217 -26.91 -30.21 -10.50
N GLY A 218 -28.03 -29.52 -10.16
CA GLY A 218 -29.04 -30.02 -9.24
C GLY A 218 -28.64 -30.00 -7.76
N GLN A 219 -27.65 -29.18 -7.38
CA GLN A 219 -27.19 -29.07 -5.99
C GLN A 219 -28.22 -28.36 -5.10
N VAL A 220 -28.68 -29.05 -4.06
CA VAL A 220 -29.60 -28.53 -3.04
C VAL A 220 -28.92 -27.44 -2.21
N SER A 221 -27.59 -27.50 -2.02
CA SER A 221 -26.86 -26.51 -1.24
C SER A 221 -27.01 -25.09 -1.78
N VAL A 222 -27.16 -24.89 -3.09
CA VAL A 222 -27.31 -23.56 -3.71
C VAL A 222 -28.51 -22.80 -3.14
N VAL A 223 -29.67 -23.46 -3.14
CA VAL A 223 -30.93 -22.87 -2.64
C VAL A 223 -30.82 -22.62 -1.13
N THR A 224 -30.23 -23.56 -0.40
CA THR A 224 -30.06 -23.41 1.05
C THR A 224 -29.04 -22.34 1.43
N TYR A 225 -28.00 -22.10 0.62
CA TYR A 225 -27.03 -21.02 0.83
C TYR A 225 -27.68 -19.67 0.57
N ALA A 226 -28.52 -19.55 -0.47
CA ALA A 226 -29.30 -18.34 -0.69
C ALA A 226 -30.26 -18.06 0.49
N ALA A 227 -30.98 -19.08 0.96
CA ALA A 227 -31.85 -18.98 2.12
C ALA A 227 -31.06 -18.62 3.41
N ALA A 228 -29.89 -19.23 3.62
CA ALA A 228 -29.00 -18.93 4.73
C ALA A 228 -28.47 -17.48 4.67
N GLY A 229 -28.14 -16.98 3.48
CA GLY A 229 -27.78 -15.58 3.27
C GLY A 229 -28.90 -14.64 3.70
N GLY A 230 -30.13 -14.90 3.25
CA GLY A 230 -31.33 -14.15 3.66
C GLY A 230 -31.56 -14.19 5.17
N LEU A 231 -31.50 -15.38 5.80
CA LEU A 231 -31.64 -15.55 7.24
C LEU A 231 -30.54 -14.82 8.03
N SER A 232 -29.31 -14.77 7.49
CA SER A 232 -28.20 -14.07 8.11
C SER A 232 -28.44 -12.56 8.11
N LEU A 233 -28.91 -12.01 7.00
CA LEU A 233 -29.31 -10.59 6.90
C LEU A 233 -30.42 -10.25 7.87
N VAL A 234 -31.46 -11.10 7.96
CA VAL A 234 -32.54 -10.94 8.95
C VAL A 234 -31.99 -10.93 10.37
N GLY A 235 -31.07 -11.85 10.69
CA GLY A 235 -30.42 -11.91 12.02
C GLY A 235 -29.63 -10.66 12.38
N ILE A 236 -28.81 -10.16 11.45
CA ILE A 236 -28.05 -8.93 11.63
C ILE A 236 -29.00 -7.74 11.82
N PHE A 237 -30.03 -7.63 10.97
CA PHE A 237 -30.98 -6.53 11.01
C PHE A 237 -31.80 -6.52 12.32
N LEU A 238 -32.37 -7.66 12.72
CA LEU A 238 -33.12 -7.78 13.97
C LEU A 238 -32.21 -7.61 15.19
N GLY A 239 -30.96 -8.08 15.13
CA GLY A 239 -29.94 -7.81 16.13
C GLY A 239 -29.70 -6.31 16.30
N ALA A 240 -29.51 -5.58 15.19
CA ALA A 240 -29.28 -4.14 15.21
C ALA A 240 -30.49 -3.36 15.75
N LEU A 241 -31.71 -3.72 15.34
CA LEU A 241 -32.95 -3.10 15.84
C LEU A 241 -33.18 -3.35 17.34
N SER A 242 -32.64 -4.43 17.89
CA SER A 242 -32.78 -4.75 19.30
C SER A 242 -31.89 -3.93 20.24
N VAL A 243 -30.89 -3.25 19.68
CA VAL A 243 -29.95 -2.43 20.46
C VAL A 243 -30.67 -1.19 20.95
N THR A 244 -30.90 -1.13 22.26
CA THR A 244 -31.45 0.05 22.91
C THR A 244 -30.32 0.75 23.62
N THR A 245 -29.90 1.93 23.16
CA THR A 245 -28.86 2.73 23.84
C THR A 245 -29.49 3.55 24.96
N PRO A 246 -29.20 3.29 26.25
CA PRO A 246 -29.55 4.22 27.30
C PRO A 246 -28.70 5.48 27.12
N THR A 247 -29.35 6.64 27.07
CA THR A 247 -28.69 7.94 27.07
C THR A 247 -27.75 8.03 28.28
N GLY A 248 -26.43 8.03 28.05
CA GLY A 248 -25.42 8.28 29.09
C GLY A 248 -24.58 7.08 29.59
N SER A 249 -24.60 5.91 28.93
CA SER A 249 -23.67 4.82 29.25
C SER A 249 -22.40 4.85 28.37
N GLU A 250 -21.22 5.00 28.97
CA GLU A 250 -19.91 5.05 28.27
C GLU A 250 -19.44 3.67 27.75
N THR A 251 -20.16 2.58 28.06
CA THR A 251 -19.70 1.20 27.78
C THR A 251 -20.43 0.55 26.60
N VAL A 252 -19.68 0.23 25.54
CA VAL A 252 -20.18 -0.43 24.30
C VAL A 252 -20.59 -1.90 24.53
N VAL A 253 -20.22 -2.48 25.68
CA VAL A 253 -20.41 -3.91 25.98
C VAL A 253 -21.89 -4.30 26.02
N LEU A 254 -22.75 -3.47 26.63
CA LEU A 254 -24.17 -3.79 26.78
C LEU A 254 -24.92 -3.78 25.42
N PRO A 255 -24.81 -2.73 24.59
CA PRO A 255 -25.30 -2.75 23.21
C PRO A 255 -24.82 -3.96 22.39
N ALA A 256 -23.53 -4.30 22.50
CA ALA A 256 -22.97 -5.45 21.79
C ALA A 256 -23.60 -6.78 22.22
N MET A 257 -23.81 -6.98 23.53
CA MET A 257 -24.46 -8.20 24.03
C MET A 257 -25.94 -8.29 23.65
N GLN A 258 -26.66 -7.16 23.57
CA GLN A 258 -28.04 -7.11 23.06
C GLN A 258 -28.10 -7.54 21.59
N PHE A 259 -27.21 -6.98 20.75
CA PHE A 259 -27.09 -7.36 19.35
C PHE A 259 -26.83 -8.86 19.21
N VAL A 260 -25.79 -9.37 19.88
CA VAL A 260 -25.39 -10.78 19.79
C VAL A 260 -26.52 -11.70 20.25
N TYR A 261 -27.15 -11.40 21.39
CA TYR A 261 -28.21 -12.24 21.92
C TYR A 261 -29.38 -12.41 20.94
N ASN A 262 -29.78 -11.34 20.24
CA ASN A 262 -30.91 -11.35 19.30
C ASN A 262 -30.53 -11.85 17.90
N ALA A 263 -29.30 -11.61 17.44
CA ALA A 263 -28.83 -12.06 16.13
C ALA A 263 -28.54 -13.57 16.09
N VAL A 264 -27.97 -14.13 17.16
CA VAL A 264 -27.44 -15.51 17.18
C VAL A 264 -28.44 -16.61 16.79
N PRO A 265 -29.73 -16.61 17.20
CA PRO A 265 -30.68 -17.63 16.75
C PRO A 265 -30.86 -17.67 15.23
N TRP A 266 -30.93 -16.49 14.61
CA TRP A 266 -31.12 -16.35 13.17
C TRP A 266 -29.85 -16.75 12.42
N LEU A 267 -28.68 -16.37 12.93
CA LEU A 267 -27.39 -16.79 12.39
C LEU A 267 -27.16 -18.30 12.53
N ALA A 268 -27.56 -18.88 13.67
CA ALA A 268 -27.50 -20.32 13.88
C ALA A 268 -28.46 -21.06 12.95
N LEU A 269 -29.68 -20.53 12.73
CA LEU A 269 -30.63 -21.09 11.77
C LEU A 269 -30.12 -20.97 10.32
N ALA A 270 -29.48 -19.85 9.96
CA ALA A 270 -28.83 -19.69 8.66
C ALA A 270 -27.73 -20.73 8.44
N ALA A 271 -26.80 -20.85 9.38
CA ALA A 271 -25.72 -21.82 9.31
C ALA A 271 -26.23 -23.28 9.36
N LEU A 272 -27.32 -23.55 10.09
CA LEU A 272 -28.00 -24.84 10.06
C LEU A 272 -28.58 -25.14 8.67
N THR A 273 -29.23 -24.15 8.06
CA THR A 273 -29.81 -24.27 6.71
C THR A 273 -28.73 -24.56 5.67
N ALA A 274 -27.61 -23.81 5.72
CA ALA A 274 -26.46 -24.01 4.83
C ALA A 274 -25.80 -25.39 5.02
N SER A 275 -25.58 -25.81 6.27
CA SER A 275 -24.99 -27.12 6.56
C SER A 275 -25.91 -28.28 6.18
N ALA A 276 -27.23 -28.13 6.34
CA ALA A 276 -28.20 -29.14 5.92
C ALA A 276 -28.20 -29.33 4.39
N GLY A 277 -28.17 -28.25 3.61
CA GLY A 277 -28.13 -28.38 2.15
C GLY A 277 -26.84 -29.01 1.65
N ARG A 278 -25.69 -28.67 2.25
CA ARG A 278 -24.42 -29.34 1.94
C ARG A 278 -24.41 -30.81 2.34
N LEU A 279 -25.02 -31.16 3.47
CA LEU A 279 -25.15 -32.54 3.90
C LEU A 279 -26.04 -33.34 2.94
N ILE A 280 -27.14 -32.76 2.45
CA ILE A 280 -28.01 -33.38 1.46
C ILE A 280 -27.26 -33.62 0.15
N ASP A 281 -26.46 -32.66 -0.32
CA ASP A 281 -25.65 -32.83 -1.53
C ASP A 281 -24.64 -33.98 -1.40
N GLU A 282 -23.98 -34.10 -0.24
CA GLU A 282 -23.03 -35.19 0.02
C GLU A 282 -23.75 -36.55 0.13
N LEU A 283 -24.96 -36.59 0.70
CA LEU A 283 -25.79 -37.80 0.77
C LEU A 283 -26.29 -38.27 -0.60
N ILE A 284 -26.49 -37.33 -1.54
CA ILE A 284 -26.91 -37.64 -2.92
C ILE A 284 -25.70 -38.01 -3.80
N GLY A 285 -24.49 -37.57 -3.45
CA GLY A 285 -23.25 -37.89 -4.14
C GLY A 285 -22.83 -39.36 -4.01
N SER A 286 -22.07 -39.86 -4.99
CA SER A 286 -21.63 -41.25 -5.07
C SER A 286 -20.47 -41.64 -4.14
N ASP A 287 -19.87 -40.68 -3.43
CA ASP A 287 -18.56 -40.87 -2.78
C ASP A 287 -18.64 -41.19 -1.27
N GLY A 288 -19.84 -41.43 -0.72
CA GLY A 288 -20.04 -41.69 0.69
C GLY A 288 -19.88 -40.44 1.57
N VAL A 289 -20.61 -40.37 2.68
CA VAL A 289 -20.65 -39.16 3.50
C VAL A 289 -19.44 -39.08 4.42
N ARG A 290 -18.61 -38.04 4.25
CA ARG A 290 -17.48 -37.81 5.15
C ARG A 290 -17.97 -37.37 6.54
N THR A 291 -17.44 -37.99 7.60
CA THR A 291 -17.76 -37.70 9.02
C THR A 291 -17.75 -36.20 9.40
N PRO A 292 -16.87 -35.33 8.85
CA PRO A 292 -16.92 -33.90 9.15
C PRO A 292 -18.23 -33.21 8.74
N TYR A 293 -18.88 -33.64 7.65
CA TYR A 293 -20.13 -33.02 7.17
C TYR A 293 -21.35 -33.40 8.03
N LEU A 294 -21.36 -34.60 8.60
CA LEU A 294 -22.40 -35.08 9.52
C LEU A 294 -22.42 -34.29 10.83
N ASN A 295 -21.24 -33.83 11.29
CA ASN A 295 -21.11 -33.09 12.54
C ASN A 295 -21.47 -31.59 12.42
N LEU A 296 -21.46 -31.02 11.20
CA LEU A 296 -21.65 -29.58 10.99
C LEU A 296 -22.97 -29.02 11.57
N PRO A 297 -24.15 -29.62 11.33
CA PRO A 297 -25.42 -29.09 11.83
C PRO A 297 -25.46 -29.01 13.36
N PHE A 298 -24.95 -30.06 14.02
CA PHE A 298 -24.90 -30.15 15.49
C PHE A 298 -23.90 -29.15 16.07
N GLY A 299 -22.73 -29.00 15.46
CA GLY A 299 -21.71 -28.03 15.87
C GLY A 299 -22.23 -26.59 15.81
N VAL A 300 -22.94 -26.24 14.74
CA VAL A 300 -23.55 -24.90 14.57
C VAL A 300 -24.57 -24.61 15.66
N VAL A 301 -25.47 -25.55 15.96
CA VAL A 301 -26.49 -25.38 17.00
C VAL A 301 -25.84 -25.29 18.37
N ALA A 302 -24.85 -26.14 18.67
CA ALA A 302 -24.11 -26.11 19.92
C ALA A 302 -23.42 -24.75 20.14
N LEU A 303 -22.75 -24.24 19.11
CA LEU A 303 -22.11 -22.93 19.14
C LEU A 303 -23.13 -21.81 19.36
N GLY A 304 -24.25 -21.83 18.63
CA GLY A 304 -25.32 -20.84 18.77
C GLY A 304 -25.91 -20.83 20.19
N LEU A 305 -26.13 -22.00 20.79
CA LEU A 305 -26.59 -22.10 22.18
C LEU A 305 -25.59 -21.51 23.18
N VAL A 306 -24.30 -21.81 23.03
CA VAL A 306 -23.25 -21.29 23.91
C VAL A 306 -23.16 -19.77 23.81
N VAL A 307 -23.05 -19.21 22.61
CA VAL A 307 -22.94 -17.76 22.39
C VAL A 307 -24.19 -17.03 22.90
N ARG A 308 -25.38 -17.58 22.66
CA ARG A 308 -26.64 -17.03 23.20
C ARG A 308 -26.70 -17.13 24.73
N GLY A 309 -26.16 -18.19 25.31
CA GLY A 309 -26.06 -18.38 26.76
C GLY A 309 -25.20 -17.31 27.42
N PHE A 310 -24.00 -17.06 26.89
CA PHE A 310 -23.08 -16.04 27.41
C PHE A 310 -23.65 -14.62 27.28
N SER A 311 -24.17 -14.26 26.10
CA SER A 311 -24.81 -12.95 25.90
C SER A 311 -26.03 -12.77 26.80
N GLY A 312 -26.86 -13.81 26.96
CA GLY A 312 -28.02 -13.79 27.85
C GLY A 312 -27.65 -13.66 29.34
N TRP A 313 -26.52 -14.23 29.78
CA TRP A 313 -26.02 -14.08 31.14
C TRP A 313 -25.68 -12.62 31.47
N PHE A 314 -24.95 -11.95 30.57
CA PHE A 314 -24.62 -10.53 30.72
C PHE A 314 -25.89 -9.67 30.80
N LEU A 315 -26.83 -9.89 29.89
CA LEU A 315 -28.08 -9.13 29.83
C LEU A 315 -29.00 -9.36 31.04
N GLN A 316 -29.04 -10.58 31.57
CA GLN A 316 -29.83 -10.87 32.78
C GLN A 316 -29.14 -10.31 34.04
N ARG A 317 -27.81 -10.29 34.08
CA ARG A 317 -27.04 -9.68 35.18
C ARG A 317 -27.24 -8.17 35.26
N GLU A 318 -27.31 -7.50 34.11
CA GLU A 318 -27.54 -6.06 34.00
C GLU A 318 -29.04 -5.68 34.07
N GLY A 319 -29.93 -6.64 34.34
CA GLY A 319 -31.37 -6.38 34.50
C GLY A 319 -32.13 -6.06 33.21
N VAL A 320 -31.50 -6.21 32.04
CA VAL A 320 -32.11 -6.00 30.72
C VAL A 320 -33.02 -7.16 30.32
N LEU A 321 -32.61 -8.39 30.65
CA LEU A 321 -33.45 -9.58 30.45
C LEU A 321 -34.12 -9.98 31.76
N ALA A 322 -35.43 -10.21 31.70
CA ALA A 322 -36.17 -10.83 32.80
C ALA A 322 -35.65 -12.25 33.09
N ASN A 323 -35.88 -12.72 34.32
CA ASN A 323 -35.55 -14.09 34.69
C ASN A 323 -36.30 -15.08 33.81
N ALA A 324 -35.58 -16.01 33.19
CA ALA A 324 -36.20 -17.06 32.40
C ALA A 324 -37.01 -17.97 33.33
N VAL A 325 -38.28 -18.22 33.04
CA VAL A 325 -39.12 -19.13 33.82
C VAL A 325 -39.10 -20.49 33.14
N LEU A 326 -38.71 -21.53 33.87
CA LEU A 326 -38.76 -22.91 33.42
C LEU A 326 -39.64 -23.69 34.41
N VAL A 327 -40.78 -24.18 33.95
CA VAL A 327 -41.75 -24.94 34.77
C VAL A 327 -42.06 -24.19 36.07
N ASP A 328 -42.54 -22.96 35.95
CA ASP A 328 -42.91 -22.05 37.06
C ASP A 328 -41.79 -21.65 38.03
N VAL A 329 -40.52 -22.02 37.75
CA VAL A 329 -39.36 -21.59 38.53
C VAL A 329 -38.55 -20.54 37.76
N ALA A 330 -38.33 -19.38 38.37
CA ALA A 330 -37.45 -18.35 37.83
C ALA A 330 -35.99 -18.78 37.94
N LEU A 331 -35.33 -18.93 36.81
CA LEU A 331 -33.91 -19.28 36.70
C LEU A 331 -33.05 -18.05 36.93
N SER A 332 -32.07 -18.17 37.82
CA SER A 332 -30.98 -17.20 37.94
C SER A 332 -30.12 -17.16 36.67
N ALA A 333 -29.42 -16.05 36.45
CA ALA A 333 -28.54 -15.88 35.29
C ALA A 333 -27.52 -17.03 35.15
N ARG A 334 -26.98 -17.53 36.27
CA ARG A 334 -26.05 -18.66 36.29
C ARG A 334 -26.71 -19.97 35.88
N GLN A 335 -27.92 -20.25 36.37
CA GLN A 335 -28.67 -21.46 36.00
C GLN A 335 -29.06 -21.45 34.52
N ARG A 336 -29.46 -20.30 34.00
CA ARG A 336 -29.73 -20.12 32.57
C ARG A 336 -28.48 -20.39 31.73
N LEU A 337 -27.35 -19.77 32.08
CA LEU A 337 -26.07 -20.00 31.38
C LEU A 337 -25.68 -21.48 31.39
N ALA A 338 -25.77 -22.13 32.56
CA ALA A 338 -25.48 -23.55 32.69
C ALA A 338 -26.37 -24.41 31.78
N LEU A 339 -27.66 -24.10 31.69
CA LEU A 339 -28.60 -24.81 30.81
C LEU A 339 -28.23 -24.68 29.33
N PHE A 340 -27.83 -23.50 28.87
CA PHE A 340 -27.39 -23.29 27.48
C PHE A 340 -26.06 -24.02 27.18
N ILE A 341 -25.10 -24.00 28.10
CA ILE A 341 -23.82 -24.70 27.93
C ILE A 341 -24.05 -26.22 27.92
N VAL A 342 -24.80 -26.76 28.88
CA VAL A 342 -25.12 -28.19 28.95
C VAL A 342 -25.91 -28.61 27.71
N GLY A 343 -26.89 -27.81 27.29
CA GLY A 343 -27.63 -28.05 26.05
C GLY A 343 -26.71 -28.11 24.83
N GLY A 344 -25.77 -27.16 24.69
CA GLY A 344 -24.78 -27.18 23.61
C GLY A 344 -23.87 -28.41 23.63
N ILE A 345 -23.40 -28.82 24.82
CA ILE A 345 -22.58 -30.03 24.99
C ILE A 345 -23.37 -31.28 24.59
N VAL A 346 -24.62 -31.41 25.04
CA VAL A 346 -25.49 -32.55 24.70
C VAL A 346 -25.72 -32.62 23.20
N VAL A 347 -26.03 -31.49 22.55
CA VAL A 347 -26.21 -31.44 21.09
C VAL A 347 -24.94 -31.87 20.35
N SER A 348 -23.76 -31.42 20.81
CA SER A 348 -22.48 -31.79 20.22
C SER A 348 -22.19 -33.30 20.37
N ILE A 349 -22.41 -33.86 21.56
CA ILE A 349 -22.22 -35.31 21.82
C ILE A 349 -23.17 -36.16 20.96
N VAL A 350 -24.43 -35.74 20.85
CA VAL A 350 -25.42 -36.42 19.99
C VAL A 350 -24.96 -36.38 18.54
N GLY A 351 -24.45 -35.24 18.06
CA GLY A 351 -23.88 -35.12 16.72
C GLY A 351 -22.74 -36.09 16.45
N VAL A 352 -21.76 -36.14 17.36
CA VAL A 352 -20.61 -37.06 17.25
C VAL A 352 -21.07 -38.52 17.23
N ARG A 353 -22.05 -38.88 18.07
CA ARG A 353 -22.57 -40.25 18.12
C ARG A 353 -23.29 -40.66 16.84
N ILE A 354 -24.09 -39.76 16.27
CA ILE A 354 -24.77 -39.99 14.98
C ILE A 354 -23.77 -40.10 13.84
N ALA A 355 -22.75 -39.24 13.82
CA ALA A 355 -21.71 -39.30 12.80
C ALA A 355 -20.89 -40.60 12.88
N ALA A 356 -20.62 -41.09 14.09
CA ALA A 356 -19.94 -42.37 14.30
C ALA A 356 -20.78 -43.57 13.83
N SER A 357 -22.07 -43.63 14.16
CA SER A 357 -22.92 -44.76 13.75
C SER A 357 -23.08 -44.89 12.23
N VAL A 358 -23.22 -43.76 11.53
CA VAL A 358 -23.33 -43.74 10.06
C VAL A 358 -22.00 -44.13 9.39
N THR A 359 -20.86 -43.88 10.05
CA THR A 359 -19.55 -44.29 9.54
C THR A 359 -19.32 -45.80 9.75
N ASP A 360 -19.80 -46.37 10.85
CA ASP A 360 -19.70 -47.83 11.09
C ASP A 360 -20.59 -48.64 10.12
N GLU A 361 -21.83 -48.21 9.85
CA GLU A 361 -22.73 -48.87 8.88
C GLU A 361 -22.13 -48.91 7.46
N THR A 362 -21.49 -47.83 7.02
CA THR A 362 -20.87 -47.77 5.68
C THR A 362 -19.62 -48.66 5.54
N VAL A 363 -18.93 -48.96 6.65
CA VAL A 363 -17.79 -49.90 6.67
C VAL A 363 -18.28 -51.34 6.69
N GLU A 364 -19.37 -51.65 7.39
CA GLU A 364 -19.95 -52.99 7.45
C GLU A 364 -20.53 -53.42 6.09
N ASP A 365 -21.25 -52.51 5.40
CA ASP A 365 -21.79 -52.74 4.04
C ASP A 365 -20.71 -52.91 2.96
N ALA A 366 -19.52 -52.34 3.16
CA ALA A 366 -18.38 -52.47 2.25
C ALA A 366 -17.57 -53.77 2.45
N VAL A 367 -17.77 -54.47 3.57
CA VAL A 367 -17.11 -55.76 3.89
C VAL A 367 -17.99 -56.94 3.48
N GLU A 368 -19.30 -56.74 3.29
CA GLU A 368 -20.24 -57.77 2.81
C GLU A 368 -20.40 -57.88 1.27
N GLN A 369 -19.77 -56.97 0.50
CA GLN A 369 -19.66 -57.04 -0.98
C GLN A 369 -18.29 -57.56 -1.42
#